data_AF-A0A139KEP1-F1
#
_entry.id   AF-A0A139KEP1-F1
#
_cell.length_a   1.000
_cell.length_b   1.000
_cell.length_c   1.000
_cell.angle_alpha   90.00
_cell.angle_beta   90.00
_cell.angle_gamma   90.00
#
_symmetry.space_group_name_H-M   'P 1'
#
loop_
_entity.id
_entity.type
_entity.pdbx_description
1 polymer ?
#
loop_
_entity_poly.entity_id
_entity_poly.type
_entity_poly.pdbx_seq_one_letter_code
_entity_poly.pdbx_strand_id
1 'polypeptide(L)'
;MDQTVLTIEYMNERNKALTKAGEGIVAARKSLDQLEEALRGTVSGKFPDIGQVADTTHRLREEINQILIGLVESSMVKPERRL
;
A
#
# COMPACT_ATOMS: atom_id res chain seq x y z
N MET A 1 -32.94 -5.68 -9.83
CA MET A 1 -31.71 -4.91 -10.13
C MET A 1 -31.05 -5.58 -11.33
N ASP A 2 -30.58 -4.83 -12.33
CA ASP A 2 -29.96 -5.41 -13.53
C ASP A 2 -28.59 -6.06 -13.18
N GLN A 3 -28.31 -7.22 -13.75
CA GLN A 3 -27.06 -7.96 -13.56
C GLN A 3 -25.84 -7.11 -13.94
N THR A 4 -25.99 -6.23 -14.93
CA THR A 4 -24.95 -5.29 -15.35
C THR A 4 -24.61 -4.29 -14.24
N VAL A 5 -25.62 -3.75 -13.57
CA VAL A 5 -25.46 -2.78 -12.48
C VAL A 5 -24.72 -3.41 -11.29
N LEU A 6 -25.13 -4.62 -10.88
CA LEU A 6 -24.47 -5.37 -9.81
C LEU A 6 -22.99 -5.69 -10.13
N THR A 7 -22.70 -5.99 -11.40
CA THR A 7 -21.33 -6.26 -11.86
C THR A 7 -20.47 -4.99 -11.80
N ILE A 8 -21.01 -3.84 -12.21
CA ILE A 8 -20.33 -2.54 -12.16
C ILE A 8 -20.04 -2.13 -10.71
N GLU A 9 -21.01 -2.27 -9.81
CA GLU A 9 -20.83 -1.95 -8.39
C GLU A 9 -19.74 -2.81 -7.75
N TYR A 10 -19.75 -4.12 -8.00
CA TYR A 10 -18.68 -5.04 -7.57
C TYR A 10 -17.30 -4.61 -8.08
N MET A 11 -17.19 -4.31 -9.39
CA MET A 11 -15.93 -3.91 -9.99
C MET A 11 -15.43 -2.59 -9.41
N ASN A 12 -16.33 -1.65 -9.15
CA ASN A 12 -15.98 -0.36 -8.55
C ASN A 12 -15.44 -0.53 -7.12
N GLU A 13 -16.08 -1.33 -6.27
CA GLU A 13 -15.59 -1.56 -4.91
C GLU A 13 -14.25 -2.31 -4.90
N ARG A 14 -14.08 -3.30 -5.77
CA ARG A 14 -12.80 -3.97 -5.94
C ARG A 14 -11.70 -3.01 -6.42
N ASN A 15 -12.00 -2.15 -7.39
CA ASN A 15 -11.04 -1.18 -7.90
C ASN A 15 -10.66 -0.14 -6.85
N LYS A 16 -11.60 0.34 -6.03
CA LYS A 16 -11.30 1.23 -4.90
C LYS A 16 -10.31 0.60 -3.92
N ALA A 17 -10.52 -0.66 -3.56
CA ALA A 17 -9.60 -1.40 -2.68
C ALA A 17 -8.21 -1.56 -3.31
N LEU A 18 -8.15 -1.84 -4.62
CA LEU A 18 -6.88 -1.91 -5.36
C LEU A 18 -6.19 -0.54 -5.46
N THR A 19 -6.94 0.56 -5.58
CA THR A 19 -6.37 1.92 -5.55
C THR A 19 -5.67 2.18 -4.23
N LYS A 20 -6.29 1.84 -3.09
CA LYS A 20 -5.64 1.95 -1.77
C LYS A 20 -4.33 1.15 -1.71
N ALA A 21 -4.34 -0.08 -2.24
CA ALA A 21 -3.12 -0.89 -2.29
C ALA A 21 -2.04 -0.24 -3.17
N GLY A 22 -2.44 0.34 -4.31
CA GLY A 22 -1.55 1.10 -5.19
C GLY A 22 -0.93 2.32 -4.51
N GLU A 23 -1.71 3.09 -3.76
CA GLU A 23 -1.22 4.22 -2.95
C GLU A 23 -0.19 3.77 -1.92
N GLY A 24 -0.46 2.65 -1.22
CA GLY A 24 0.49 2.04 -0.28
C GLY A 24 1.81 1.63 -0.95
N ILE A 25 1.77 1.10 -2.19
CA ILE A 25 2.99 0.74 -2.95
C ILE A 25 3.84 1.98 -3.24
N VAL A 26 3.22 3.06 -3.71
CA VAL A 26 3.93 4.31 -4.02
C VAL A 26 4.56 4.90 -2.76
N ALA A 27 3.82 4.89 -1.64
CA ALA A 27 4.32 5.36 -0.35
C ALA A 27 5.49 4.50 0.16
N ALA A 28 5.33 3.17 0.17
CA ALA A 28 6.37 2.22 0.54
C ALA A 28 7.65 2.40 -0.26
N ARG A 29 7.52 2.64 -1.58
CA ARG A 29 8.68 2.92 -2.43
C ARG A 29 9.42 4.18 -2.01
N LYS A 30 8.69 5.25 -1.69
CA LYS A 30 9.28 6.51 -1.22
C LYS A 30 10.02 6.32 0.11
N SER A 31 9.46 5.58 1.06
CA SER A 31 10.15 5.27 2.33
C SER A 31 11.40 4.42 2.10
N LEU A 32 11.37 3.46 1.16
CA LEU A 32 12.56 2.71 0.77
C LEU A 32 13.65 3.60 0.14
N ASP A 33 13.28 4.51 -0.76
CA ASP A 33 14.23 5.44 -1.38
C ASP A 33 14.91 6.33 -0.32
N GLN A 34 14.17 6.76 0.71
CA GLN A 34 14.71 7.53 1.84
C GLN A 34 15.69 6.70 2.71
N LEU A 35 15.37 5.43 2.96
CA LEU A 35 16.29 4.53 3.66
C LEU A 35 17.56 4.28 2.83
N GLU A 36 17.43 4.10 1.51
CA GLU A 36 18.58 3.95 0.61
C GLU A 36 19.47 5.21 0.62
N GLU A 37 18.89 6.40 0.58
CA GLU A 37 19.64 7.65 0.68
C GLU A 37 20.41 7.76 2.00
N ALA A 38 19.75 7.42 3.12
CA ALA A 38 20.39 7.39 4.43
C ALA A 38 21.58 6.42 4.46
N LEU A 39 21.42 5.22 3.90
CA LEU A 39 22.51 4.23 3.77
C LEU A 39 23.64 4.74 2.87
N ARG A 40 23.33 5.32 1.70
CA ARG A 40 24.35 5.88 0.79
C ARG A 40 25.14 7.02 1.46
N GLY A 41 24.48 7.83 2.30
CA GLY A 41 25.13 8.84 3.11
C GLY A 41 26.22 8.27 4.02
N THR A 42 25.97 7.11 4.65
CA THR A 42 26.95 6.47 5.55
C THR A 42 28.26 6.11 4.85
N VAL A 43 28.18 5.65 3.60
CA VAL A 43 29.35 5.31 2.78
C VAL A 43 30.21 6.56 2.51
N SER A 44 29.59 7.74 2.50
CA SER A 44 30.26 9.04 2.34
C SER A 44 30.62 9.70 3.69
N GLY A 45 30.55 8.96 4.81
CA GLY A 45 30.85 9.46 6.15
C GLY A 45 29.75 10.34 6.78
N LYS A 46 28.58 10.44 6.15
CA LYS A 46 27.40 11.14 6.70
C LYS A 46 26.50 10.12 7.39
N PHE A 47 26.58 10.03 8.71
CA PHE A 47 25.72 9.14 9.47
C PHE A 47 24.31 9.74 9.60
N PRO A 48 23.26 8.99 9.24
CA PRO A 48 21.89 9.46 9.37
C PRO A 48 21.48 9.54 10.84
N ASP A 49 20.49 10.36 11.13
CA ASP A 49 19.82 10.32 12.42
C ASP A 49 19.08 8.98 12.58
N ILE A 50 19.44 8.22 13.62
CA ILE A 50 18.84 6.92 13.91
C ILE A 50 17.35 7.06 14.22
N GLY A 51 16.92 8.17 14.83
CA GLY A 51 15.50 8.46 15.03
C GLY A 51 14.75 8.50 13.70
N GLN A 52 15.25 9.29 12.74
CA GLN A 52 14.69 9.38 11.39
C GLN A 52 14.65 8.03 10.66
N VAL A 53 15.69 7.19 10.81
CA VAL A 53 15.73 5.85 10.21
C VAL A 53 14.66 4.94 10.83
N ALA A 54 14.49 4.97 12.15
CA ALA A 54 13.47 4.20 12.86
C ALA A 54 12.06 4.64 12.45
N ASP A 55 11.81 5.96 12.39
CA ASP A 55 10.52 6.52 11.98
C ASP A 55 10.17 6.15 10.53
N THR A 56 11.15 6.23 9.63
CA THR A 56 10.95 5.85 8.22
C THR A 56 10.70 4.35 8.08
N THR A 57 11.38 3.52 8.89
CA THR A 57 11.16 2.07 8.91
C THR A 57 9.76 1.73 9.46
N HIS A 58 9.31 2.42 10.51
CA HIS A 58 7.96 2.25 11.04
C HIS A 58 6.90 2.68 10.04
N ARG A 59 7.09 3.83 9.37
CA ARG A 59 6.20 4.28 8.29
C ARG A 59 6.13 3.26 7.16
N LEU A 60 7.26 2.70 6.72
CA LEU A 60 7.29 1.66 5.70
C LEU A 60 6.44 0.45 6.09
N ARG A 61 6.46 0.06 7.37
CA ARG A 61 5.60 -1.03 7.86
C ARG A 61 4.12 -0.70 7.72
N GLU A 62 3.71 0.53 8.03
CA GLU A 62 2.31 0.94 7.86
C GLU A 62 1.88 1.02 6.40
N GLU A 63 2.79 1.47 5.53
CA GLU A 63 2.56 1.48 4.08
C GLU A 63 2.37 0.04 3.56
N ILE A 64 3.18 -0.92 4.03
CA ILE A 64 2.99 -2.35 3.73
C ILE A 64 1.65 -2.87 4.27
N ASN A 65 1.25 -2.48 5.49
CA ASN A 65 -0.05 -2.86 6.04
C ASN A 65 -1.19 -2.37 5.13
N GLN A 66 -1.12 -1.14 4.64
CA GLN A 66 -2.12 -0.59 3.70
C GLN A 66 -2.20 -1.39 2.39
N ILE A 67 -1.05 -1.80 1.85
CA ILE A 67 -1.00 -2.68 0.67
C ILE A 67 -1.77 -3.97 0.95
N LEU A 68 -1.44 -4.65 2.06
CA LEU A 68 -2.05 -5.92 2.43
C LEU A 68 -3.55 -5.78 2.65
N ILE A 69 -3.99 -4.72 3.34
CA ILE A 69 -5.41 -4.43 3.57
C ILE A 69 -6.13 -4.22 2.23
N GLY A 70 -5.61 -3.37 1.34
CA GLY A 70 -6.26 -3.12 0.05
C GLY A 70 -6.34 -4.37 -0.82
N LEU A 71 -5.32 -5.23 -0.80
CA LEU A 71 -5.34 -6.52 -1.50
C LEU A 71 -6.39 -7.47 -0.91
N VAL A 72 -6.44 -7.60 0.42
CA VAL A 72 -7.44 -8.44 1.10
C VAL A 72 -8.85 -7.92 0.83
N GLU A 73 -9.11 -6.63 1.01
CA GLU A 73 -10.40 -5.99 0.70
C GLU A 73 -10.82 -6.29 -0.74
N SER A 74 -9.91 -6.14 -1.70
CA SER A 74 -10.20 -6.41 -3.12
C SER A 74 -10.57 -7.87 -3.41
N SER A 75 -10.02 -8.81 -2.64
CA SER A 75 -10.30 -10.25 -2.77
C SER A 75 -11.59 -10.69 -2.09
N MET A 76 -12.03 -9.92 -1.08
CA MET A 76 -13.21 -10.20 -0.27
C MET A 76 -14.49 -9.61 -0.88
N VAL A 77 -14.37 -8.71 -1.86
CA VAL A 77 -15.52 -8.33 -2.70
C VAL A 77 -15.97 -9.60 -3.42
N LYS A 78 -17.11 -10.16 -3.03
CA LYS A 78 -17.71 -11.34 -3.68
C LYS A 78 -18.82 -10.86 -4.61
N PRO A 79 -18.92 -11.38 -5.85
CA PRO A 79 -20.18 -11.32 -6.55
C PRO A 79 -21.18 -12.13 -5.71
N GLU A 80 -22.32 -11.57 -5.36
CA GLU A 80 -23.37 -12.34 -4.69
C GLU A 80 -23.61 -13.64 -5.47
N ARG A 81 -23.30 -14.78 -4.83
CA ARG A 81 -23.70 -16.07 -5.38
C ARG A 81 -25.21 -16.11 -5.29
N ARG A 82 -25.86 -16.31 -6.45
CA ARG A 82 -27.27 -16.70 -6.54
C ARG A 82 -27.55 -17.81 -5.52
N LEU A 83 -28.42 -17.54 -4.56
CA LEU A 83 -29.29 -18.57 -3.98
C LEU A 83 -30.42 -18.85 -4.98
#